data_AF-A0AAU2PJN5-F1
#
_entry.id   AF-A0AAU2PJN5-F1
#
_cell.length_a   1.000
_cell.length_b   1.000
_cell.length_c   1.000
_cell.angle_alpha   90.00
_cell.angle_beta   90.00
_cell.angle_gamma   90.00
#
_symmetry.space_group_name_H-M   'P 1'
#
loop_
_entity.id
_entity.type
_entity.pdbx_description
1 polymer ?
#
loop_
_entity_poly.entity_id
_entity_poly.type
_entity_poly.pdbx_seq_one_letter_code
_entity_poly.pdbx_strand_id
1 'polypeptide(L)'
;MTDELFDAVTDGSAVGPLGFWRLPGGFDTLLAQWSTAGPVGYAEVEHFGGVGEQRAAVWADGALVLGPLYVPEGQSFPSAGSPVSQALRRLGAVAGADGDEFLAVGLDRHRHNEDWIPSGNL
;
A
#
# COMPACT_ATOMS: atom_id res chain seq x y z
N MET A 1 -0.04 8.53 2.99
CA MET A 1 -1.26 9.13 3.57
C MET A 1 -0.90 10.48 4.16
N THR A 2 -1.73 11.51 3.98
CA THR A 2 -1.57 12.81 4.65
C THR A 2 -2.26 12.78 6.02
N ASP A 3 -1.89 13.69 6.93
CA ASP A 3 -2.57 13.79 8.23
C ASP A 3 -4.04 14.18 8.07
N GLU A 4 -4.35 15.07 7.13
CA GLU A 4 -5.73 15.44 6.81
C GLU A 4 -6.58 14.23 6.37
N LEU A 5 -6.04 13.37 5.50
CA LEU A 5 -6.75 12.16 5.08
C LEU A 5 -6.91 11.17 6.24
N PHE A 6 -5.87 11.04 7.09
CA PHE A 6 -5.92 10.19 8.28
C PHE A 6 -7.06 10.64 9.22
N ASP A 7 -7.13 11.93 9.52
CA ASP A 7 -8.15 12.52 10.39
C ASP A 7 -9.56 12.42 9.80
N ALA A 8 -9.69 12.47 8.47
CA ALA A 8 -10.99 12.38 7.80
C ALA A 8 -11.57 10.96 7.79
N VAL A 9 -10.73 9.92 7.86
CA VAL A 9 -11.17 8.52 7.69
C VAL A 9 -11.03 7.67 8.94
N THR A 10 -10.47 8.22 10.03
CA THR A 10 -10.51 7.59 11.35
C THR A 10 -11.92 7.63 11.93
N ASP A 11 -12.38 6.51 12.49
CA ASP A 11 -13.67 6.45 13.21
C ASP A 11 -13.52 6.70 14.73
N GLY A 12 -12.30 7.00 15.19
CA GLY A 12 -11.96 7.19 16.60
C GLY A 12 -11.69 5.89 17.36
N SER A 13 -11.77 4.72 16.72
CA SER A 13 -11.35 3.45 17.30
C SER A 13 -9.82 3.32 17.35
N ALA A 14 -9.33 2.38 18.15
CA ALA A 14 -7.91 2.08 18.21
C ALA A 14 -7.41 1.51 16.87
N VAL A 15 -6.11 1.66 16.61
CA VAL A 15 -5.44 1.07 15.44
C VAL A 15 -5.76 -0.43 15.36
N GLY A 16 -6.22 -0.87 14.19
CA GLY A 16 -6.68 -2.24 13.96
C GLY A 16 -5.56 -3.29 14.08
N PRO A 17 -5.92 -4.59 14.14
CA PRO A 17 -4.98 -5.70 14.40
C PRO A 17 -4.00 -5.98 13.26
N LEU A 18 -4.13 -5.27 12.13
CA LEU A 18 -3.35 -5.50 10.92
C LEU A 18 -1.89 -5.04 11.03
N GLY A 19 -1.54 -4.31 12.10
CA GLY A 19 -0.16 -3.96 12.42
C GLY A 19 0.46 -2.92 11.49
N PHE A 20 -0.36 -2.18 10.73
CA PHE A 20 0.07 -0.99 10.00
C PHE A 20 0.30 0.18 10.96
N TRP A 21 1.32 0.98 10.71
CA TRP A 21 1.69 2.12 11.55
C TRP A 21 0.81 3.35 11.32
N ARG A 22 0.20 3.50 10.14
CA ARG A 22 -0.65 4.65 9.76
C ARG A 22 -2.03 4.29 9.28
N LEU A 23 -2.47 3.05 9.44
CA LEU A 23 -3.85 2.67 9.16
C LEU A 23 -4.76 3.17 10.31
N PRO A 24 -5.68 4.12 10.06
CA PRO A 24 -6.58 4.62 11.10
C PRO A 24 -7.51 3.54 11.64
N GLY A 25 -8.03 3.74 12.85
CA GLY A 25 -9.09 2.91 13.40
C GLY A 25 -10.31 2.87 12.46
N GLY A 26 -10.87 1.68 12.26
CA GLY A 26 -12.03 1.44 11.39
C GLY A 26 -11.76 1.53 9.88
N PHE A 27 -10.56 1.97 9.47
CA PHE A 27 -10.27 2.19 8.05
C PHE A 27 -10.18 0.87 7.27
N ASP A 28 -9.81 -0.25 7.90
CA ASP A 28 -9.85 -1.59 7.30
C ASP A 28 -11.27 -1.98 6.86
N THR A 29 -12.28 -1.61 7.66
CA THR A 29 -13.69 -1.81 7.31
C THR A 29 -14.11 -0.94 6.13
N LEU A 30 -13.63 0.30 6.09
CA LEU A 30 -13.90 1.20 4.96
C LEU A 30 -13.23 0.71 3.66
N LEU A 31 -11.98 0.23 3.73
CA LEU A 31 -11.28 -0.39 2.61
C LEU A 31 -12.02 -1.64 2.12
N ALA A 32 -12.52 -2.47 3.04
CA ALA A 32 -13.36 -3.62 2.69
C ALA A 32 -14.63 -3.16 1.96
N GLN A 33 -15.35 -2.15 2.45
CA GLN A 33 -16.55 -1.62 1.79
C GLN A 33 -16.24 -1.09 0.38
N TRP A 34 -15.19 -0.29 0.22
CA TRP A 34 -14.76 0.21 -1.08
C TRP A 34 -14.37 -0.92 -2.03
N SER A 35 -13.83 -2.01 -1.50
CA SER A 35 -13.42 -3.15 -2.31
C SER A 35 -14.56 -3.88 -3.04
N THR A 36 -15.81 -3.59 -2.68
CA THR A 36 -17.00 -4.10 -3.40
C THR A 36 -17.15 -3.49 -4.80
N ALA A 37 -16.54 -2.33 -5.06
CA ALA A 37 -16.52 -1.71 -6.38
C ALA A 37 -15.30 -2.13 -7.24
N GLY A 38 -14.31 -2.78 -6.64
CA GLY A 38 -13.09 -3.24 -7.28
C GLY A 38 -11.96 -3.41 -6.25
N PRO A 39 -10.89 -4.16 -6.54
CA PRO A 39 -9.83 -4.43 -5.56
C PRO A 39 -9.17 -3.16 -5.02
N VAL A 40 -8.96 -3.12 -3.70
CA VAL A 40 -8.30 -2.00 -3.01
C VAL A 40 -7.07 -2.51 -2.28
N GLY A 41 -5.91 -1.90 -2.56
CA GLY A 41 -4.65 -2.20 -1.88
C GLY A 41 -4.26 -1.08 -0.93
N TYR A 42 -3.75 -1.45 0.25
CA TYR A 42 -3.09 -0.52 1.16
C TYR A 42 -1.66 -0.99 1.39
N ALA A 43 -0.70 -0.08 1.25
CA ALA A 43 0.71 -0.36 1.43
C ALA A 43 1.39 0.73 2.25
N GLU A 44 2.24 0.29 3.16
CA GLU A 44 3.10 1.12 3.99
C GLU A 44 4.53 0.71 3.71
N VAL A 45 5.31 1.71 3.32
CA VAL A 45 6.66 1.50 2.82
C VAL A 45 7.52 2.57 3.47
N GLU A 46 8.46 2.13 4.28
CA GLU A 46 9.53 2.97 4.75
C GLU A 46 10.75 2.68 3.88
N HIS A 47 11.42 3.72 3.40
CA HIS A 47 12.69 3.57 2.71
C HIS A 47 13.64 4.64 3.24
N PHE A 48 14.65 4.22 4.00
CA PHE A 48 15.76 5.09 4.38
C PHE A 48 17.06 4.48 3.88
N GLY A 49 17.75 5.15 2.95
CA GLY A 49 19.07 4.69 2.47
C GLY A 49 19.11 3.34 1.75
N GLY A 50 17.97 2.81 1.28
CA GLY A 50 17.90 1.54 0.54
C GLY A 50 17.55 0.32 1.40
N VAL A 51 17.32 0.52 2.70
CA VAL A 51 16.80 -0.51 3.61
C VAL A 51 15.49 0.03 4.20
N GLY A 52 14.49 -0.82 4.34
CA GLY A 52 13.25 -0.38 4.91
C GLY A 52 12.19 -1.45 5.01
N GLU A 53 11.23 -1.16 5.86
CA GLU A 53 10.12 -2.01 6.16
C GLU A 53 9.03 -1.88 5.09
N GLN A 54 8.40 -3.01 4.74
CA GLN A 54 7.23 -3.01 3.88
C GLN A 54 6.08 -3.81 4.49
N ARG A 55 4.89 -3.22 4.43
CA ARG A 55 3.62 -3.89 4.72
C ARG A 55 2.64 -3.66 3.59
N ALA A 56 1.86 -4.67 3.27
CA ALA A 56 0.79 -4.53 2.28
C ALA A 56 -0.37 -5.48 2.55
N ALA A 57 -1.58 -5.01 2.21
CA ALA A 57 -2.81 -5.78 2.27
C ALA A 57 -3.70 -5.43 1.06
N VAL A 58 -4.52 -6.38 0.63
CA VAL A 58 -5.47 -6.17 -0.46
C VAL A 58 -6.83 -6.71 -0.06
N TRP A 59 -7.85 -5.90 -0.31
CA TRP A 59 -9.25 -6.26 -0.18
C TRP A 59 -9.88 -6.40 -1.57
N ALA A 60 -10.78 -7.36 -1.71
CA ALA A 60 -11.64 -7.54 -2.88
C ALA A 60 -12.98 -8.12 -2.43
N ASP A 61 -14.06 -7.70 -3.07
CA ASP A 61 -15.42 -8.21 -2.82
C ASP A 61 -15.85 -8.13 -1.34
N GLY A 62 -15.40 -7.08 -0.62
CA GLY A 62 -15.74 -6.90 0.79
C GLY A 62 -14.84 -7.63 1.78
N ALA A 63 -13.79 -8.33 1.33
CA ALA A 63 -12.97 -9.19 2.16
C ALA A 63 -11.47 -8.94 1.97
N LEU A 64 -10.68 -9.18 3.01
CA LEU A 64 -9.22 -9.21 2.93
C LEU A 64 -8.77 -10.46 2.17
N VAL A 65 -8.20 -10.29 0.97
CA VAL A 65 -7.80 -11.38 0.06
C VAL A 65 -6.29 -11.58 -0.05
N LEU A 66 -5.50 -10.65 0.50
CA LEU A 66 -4.06 -10.75 0.67
C LEU A 66 -3.62 -9.98 1.92
N GLY A 67 -2.75 -10.60 2.72
CA GLY A 67 -2.04 -9.93 3.82
C GLY A 67 -2.74 -9.98 5.18
N PRO A 68 -2.29 -9.15 6.16
CA PRO A 68 -1.19 -8.20 6.00
C PRO A 68 0.13 -8.95 5.78
N LEU A 69 0.79 -8.68 4.66
CA LEU A 69 2.16 -9.10 4.43
C LEU A 69 3.07 -8.11 5.14
N TYR A 70 4.16 -8.62 5.72
CA TYR A 70 5.14 -7.80 6.43
C TYR A 70 6.54 -8.35 6.17
N VAL A 71 7.44 -7.48 5.75
CA VAL A 71 8.88 -7.75 5.71
C VAL A 71 9.57 -6.63 6.48
N PRO A 72 10.25 -6.93 7.61
CA PRO A 72 10.96 -5.92 8.38
C PRO A 72 12.21 -5.44 7.66
N GLU A 73 12.72 -4.30 8.10
CA GLU A 73 14.00 -3.76 7.66
C GLU A 73 15.12 -4.82 7.71
N GLY A 74 15.96 -4.85 6.68
CA GLY A 74 17.14 -5.70 6.61
C GLY A 74 16.87 -7.16 6.23
N GLN A 75 15.61 -7.58 6.06
CA GLN A 75 15.28 -8.91 5.56
C GLN A 75 15.12 -8.93 4.05
N SER A 76 15.57 -10.02 3.42
CA SER A 76 15.35 -10.24 2.00
C SER A 76 13.88 -10.54 1.72
N PHE A 77 13.37 -10.03 0.61
CA PHE A 77 12.03 -10.36 0.17
C PHE A 77 11.89 -11.86 -0.16
N PRO A 78 10.71 -12.45 0.08
CA PRO A 78 10.43 -13.83 -0.32
C PRO A 78 10.49 -13.98 -1.84
N SER A 79 10.56 -15.21 -2.34
CA SER A 79 10.55 -15.49 -3.78
C SER A 79 9.29 -15.00 -4.51
N ALA A 80 8.20 -14.82 -3.76
CA ALA A 80 6.97 -14.20 -4.25
C ALA A 80 7.12 -12.68 -4.49
N GLY A 81 8.26 -12.06 -4.17
CA GLY A 81 8.52 -10.62 -4.29
C GLY A 81 8.18 -9.83 -3.03
N SER A 82 8.40 -8.51 -3.08
CA SER A 82 8.10 -7.60 -1.97
C SER A 82 6.59 -7.58 -1.63
N PRO A 83 6.20 -7.21 -0.39
CA PRO A 83 4.78 -7.01 -0.04
C PRO A 83 4.03 -6.12 -1.04
N VAL A 84 4.65 -5.03 -1.49
CA VAL A 84 4.06 -4.09 -2.44
C VAL A 84 3.85 -4.75 -3.81
N SER A 85 4.86 -5.43 -4.34
CA SER A 85 4.77 -6.06 -5.66
C SER A 85 3.74 -7.20 -5.66
N GLN A 86 3.64 -7.96 -4.56
CA GLN A 86 2.55 -8.94 -4.37
C GLN A 86 1.16 -8.30 -4.36
N ALA A 87 1.00 -7.16 -3.68
CA ALA A 87 -0.27 -6.43 -3.66
C ALA A 87 -0.63 -5.89 -5.05
N LEU A 88 0.32 -5.28 -5.76
CA LEU A 88 0.11 -4.74 -7.10
C LEU A 88 -0.36 -5.82 -8.10
N ARG A 89 0.16 -7.06 -8.01
CA ARG A 89 -0.36 -8.18 -8.83
C ARG A 89 -1.84 -8.44 -8.59
N ARG A 90 -2.30 -8.36 -7.34
CA ARG A 90 -3.73 -8.54 -7.01
C ARG A 90 -4.58 -7.38 -7.52
N LEU A 91 -3.99 -6.21 -7.71
CA LEU A 91 -4.64 -5.06 -8.36
C LEU A 91 -4.57 -5.12 -9.90
N GLY A 92 -3.95 -6.15 -10.47
CA GLY A 92 -3.85 -6.35 -11.92
C GLY A 92 -2.56 -5.85 -12.56
N ALA A 93 -1.58 -5.40 -11.78
CA ALA A 93 -0.25 -5.08 -12.32
C ALA A 93 0.44 -6.34 -12.83
N VAL A 94 1.16 -6.20 -13.94
CA VAL A 94 1.94 -7.27 -14.55
C VAL A 94 3.39 -6.79 -14.63
N ALA A 95 4.32 -7.55 -14.07
CA ALA A 95 5.75 -7.28 -14.17
C ALA A 95 6.19 -7.21 -15.65
N GLY A 96 7.13 -6.30 -15.93
CA GLY A 96 7.79 -6.19 -17.23
C GLY A 96 8.98 -7.14 -17.35
N ALA A 97 9.61 -7.18 -18.52
CA ALA A 97 10.82 -7.98 -18.73
C ALA A 97 11.98 -7.55 -17.81
N ASP A 98 12.07 -6.26 -17.51
CA ASP A 98 13.21 -5.65 -16.81
C ASP A 98 12.88 -5.16 -15.39
N GLY A 99 11.73 -5.53 -14.83
CA GLY A 99 11.31 -5.01 -13.54
C GLY A 99 10.07 -5.67 -12.96
N ASP A 100 9.88 -5.48 -11.65
CA ASP A 100 8.72 -5.98 -10.93
C ASP A 100 7.48 -5.10 -11.15
N GLU A 101 6.38 -5.42 -10.46
CA GLU A 101 5.13 -4.67 -10.59
C GLU A 101 5.28 -3.21 -10.17
N PHE A 102 6.14 -2.90 -9.20
CA PHE A 102 6.37 -1.53 -8.71
C PHE A 102 6.95 -0.65 -9.81
N LEU A 103 7.99 -1.15 -10.50
CA LEU A 103 8.56 -0.49 -11.68
C LEU A 103 7.58 -0.45 -12.85
N ALA A 104 6.81 -1.53 -13.07
CA ALA A 104 5.88 -1.62 -14.18
C ALA A 104 4.75 -0.57 -14.11
N VAL A 105 4.23 -0.30 -12.90
CA VAL A 105 3.24 0.79 -12.71
C VAL A 105 3.91 2.17 -12.56
N GLY A 106 5.25 2.19 -12.49
CA GLY A 106 6.09 3.38 -12.46
C GLY A 106 6.01 4.15 -11.15
N LEU A 107 5.83 3.44 -10.02
CA LEU A 107 5.84 4.01 -8.67
C LEU A 107 7.23 4.49 -8.22
N ASP A 108 8.26 4.21 -9.01
CA ASP A 108 9.64 4.69 -8.82
C ASP A 108 9.87 6.12 -9.33
N ARG A 109 8.93 6.68 -10.11
CA ARG A 109 9.08 8.00 -10.74
C ARG A 109 9.27 9.15 -9.75
N HIS A 110 8.65 9.05 -8.58
CA HIS A 110 8.63 10.12 -7.58
C HIS A 110 8.78 9.53 -6.18
N ARG A 111 9.70 10.11 -5.40
CA ARG A 111 9.99 9.67 -4.02
C ARG A 111 9.17 10.41 -2.97
N HIS A 112 8.66 11.59 -3.31
CA HIS A 112 7.82 12.41 -2.45
C HIS A 112 6.38 12.38 -2.99
N ASN A 113 5.39 12.29 -2.09
CA ASN A 113 3.98 12.20 -2.48
C ASN A 113 3.53 13.47 -3.22
N GLU A 114 4.13 14.61 -2.87
CA GLU A 114 3.85 15.91 -3.45
C GLU A 114 4.24 15.98 -4.94
N ASP A 115 5.29 15.26 -5.33
CA ASP A 115 5.80 15.24 -6.70
C ASP A 115 4.87 14.47 -7.66
N TRP A 116 3.91 13.70 -7.14
CA TRP A 116 2.89 13.01 -7.94
C TRP A 116 1.75 13.92 -8.39
N ILE A 117 1.60 15.09 -7.77
CA ILE A 117 0.60 16.09 -8.19
C ILE A 117 1.19 16.81 -9.42
N PRO A 118 0.55 16.73 -10.60
CA PRO A 118 1.03 17.48 -11.76
C PRO A 118 1.13 18.96 -11.39
N SER A 119 2.23 19.63 -11.75
CA SER A 119 2.33 21.08 -11.63
C SER A 119 1.31 21.73 -12.58
N GLY A 120 0.06 21.87 -12.12
CA GLY A 120 -0.95 22.63 -12.81
C GLY A 120 -0.61 24.11 -12.67
N ASN A 121 -0.35 24.78 -13.80
CA ASN A 121 -0.47 26.23 -13.89
C ASN A 121 -1.87 26.61 -13.38
N LEU A 122 -1.90 27.33 -12.26
CA LEU A 122 -3.04 28.17 -11.88
C LEU A 122 -3.24 29.27 -12.94
#